data_AF-A0A0A9HL50-F1
#
_entry.id   AF-A0A0A9HL50-F1
#
_cell.length_a   1.000
_cell.length_b   1.000
_cell.length_c   1.000
_cell.angle_alpha   90.00
_cell.angle_beta   90.00
_cell.angle_gamma   90.00
#
_symmetry.space_group_name_H-M   'P 1'
#
loop_
_entity.id
_entity.type
_entity.pdbx_description
1 polymer ?
#
loop_
_entity_poly.entity_id
_entity_poly.type
_entity_poly.pdbx_seq_one_letter_code
_entity_poly.pdbx_strand_id
1 'polypeptide(L)'
;MNLLSRSKRREGYVRNLLETNGATSGGSSRSGGHLGAVGSSDLLSDEVVSEQLTRNIQFFGLDSQKKVTESYVVVIGLGGVGSHAASMLLRSGVGKLLLVDFDQVDINKALMIY
;
A
#
# COMPACT_ATOMS: atom_id res chain seq x y z
N MET A 1 14.00 29.34 -2.05
CA MET A 1 14.59 28.09 -1.53
C MET A 1 14.25 26.95 -2.48
N ASN A 2 15.28 26.23 -2.92
CA ASN A 2 15.40 25.62 -4.25
C ASN A 2 14.59 24.30 -4.43
N LEU A 3 13.61 24.25 -5.35
CA LEU A 3 12.94 23.00 -5.76
C LEU A 3 13.94 21.96 -6.31
N LEU A 4 15.02 22.43 -6.93
CA LEU A 4 16.12 21.59 -7.42
C LEU A 4 16.81 20.78 -6.31
N SER A 5 16.81 21.28 -5.06
CA SER A 5 17.38 20.55 -3.91
C SER A 5 16.48 19.40 -3.45
N ARG A 6 15.15 19.55 -3.58
CA ARG A 6 14.19 18.48 -3.29
C ARG A 6 14.23 17.39 -4.35
N SER A 7 14.37 17.76 -5.63
CA SER A 7 14.50 16.79 -6.73
C SER A 7 15.76 15.93 -6.59
N LYS A 8 16.91 16.53 -6.25
CA LYS A 8 18.16 15.79 -6.04
C LYS A 8 18.11 14.84 -4.83
N ARG A 9 17.45 15.24 -3.73
CA ARG A 9 17.25 14.34 -2.59
C ARG A 9 16.27 13.21 -2.90
N ARG A 10 15.25 13.47 -3.73
CA ARG A 10 14.27 12.47 -4.19
C ARG A 10 14.93 11.41 -5.06
N GLU A 11 15.77 11.82 -6.01
CA GLU A 11 16.50 10.87 -6.86
C GLU A 11 17.47 9.99 -6.08
N GLY A 12 18.14 10.52 -5.06
CA GLY A 12 19.03 9.73 -4.20
C GLY A 12 18.28 8.67 -3.40
N TYR A 13 17.06 9.00 -2.95
CA TYR A 13 16.21 8.06 -2.24
C TYR A 13 15.68 6.95 -3.15
N VAL A 14 15.18 7.32 -4.34
CA VAL A 14 14.67 6.37 -5.33
C VAL A 14 15.78 5.44 -5.83
N ARG A 15 17.01 5.95 -6.07
CA ARG A 15 18.15 5.09 -6.42
C ARG A 15 18.49 4.09 -5.31
N ASN A 16 18.55 4.53 -4.06
CA ASN A 16 18.84 3.63 -2.93
C ASN A 16 17.72 2.58 -2.75
N LEU A 17 16.46 2.97 -2.96
CA LEU A 17 15.31 2.07 -3.01
C LEU A 17 15.44 1.01 -4.12
N LEU A 18 15.89 1.41 -5.32
CA LEU A 18 16.08 0.48 -6.45
C LEU A 18 17.29 -0.44 -6.23
N GLU A 19 18.39 0.08 -5.69
CA GLU A 19 19.62 -0.67 -5.42
C GLU A 19 19.42 -1.74 -4.34
N THR A 20 18.67 -1.42 -3.29
CA THR A 20 18.33 -2.37 -2.21
C THR A 20 17.43 -3.53 -2.70
N ASN A 21 16.58 -3.30 -3.70
CA ASN A 21 15.77 -4.35 -4.32
C ASN A 21 16.56 -5.23 -5.31
N GLY A 22 17.65 -4.73 -5.90
CA GLY A 22 18.49 -5.48 -6.84
C GLY A 22 19.26 -6.67 -6.23
N ALA A 23 19.38 -6.73 -4.89
CA ALA A 23 20.13 -7.77 -4.19
C ALA A 23 19.34 -9.08 -3.94
N THR A 24 18.07 -9.18 -4.35
CA THR A 24 17.22 -10.36 -4.12
C THR A 24 16.64 -10.95 -5.41
N SER A 25 17.48 -11.21 -6.41
CA SER A 25 17.12 -12.05 -7.56
C SER A 25 17.73 -13.45 -7.43
N GLY A 26 16.91 -14.39 -6.95
CA GLY A 26 17.27 -15.80 -6.77
C GLY A 26 16.08 -16.74 -6.93
N GLY A 27 15.64 -16.92 -8.18
CA GLY A 27 15.03 -18.12 -8.78
C GLY A 27 13.79 -18.81 -8.16
N SER A 28 12.71 -18.92 -8.93
CA SER A 28 12.31 -20.20 -9.58
C SER A 28 11.02 -20.08 -10.40
N SER A 29 11.09 -20.62 -11.61
CA SER A 29 10.02 -20.85 -12.59
C SER A 29 8.87 -21.71 -12.05
N ARG A 30 7.62 -21.41 -12.43
CA ARG A 30 6.67 -22.39 -12.99
C ARG A 30 5.34 -21.78 -13.47
N SER A 31 4.92 -22.33 -14.60
CA SER A 31 3.69 -22.14 -15.37
C SER A 31 2.38 -22.46 -14.62
N GLY A 32 1.33 -21.69 -14.90
CA GLY A 32 -0.05 -22.09 -14.61
C GLY A 32 -0.96 -20.88 -14.41
N GLY A 33 -1.92 -20.67 -15.32
CA GLY A 33 -2.80 -19.51 -15.29
C GLY A 33 -3.66 -19.46 -14.03
N HIS A 34 -3.60 -18.33 -13.31
CA HIS A 34 -4.54 -17.96 -12.28
C HIS A 34 -4.76 -16.45 -12.35
N LEU A 35 -6.00 -16.01 -12.16
CA LEU A 35 -6.35 -14.63 -11.84
C LEU A 35 -5.65 -14.28 -10.52
N GLY A 36 -4.39 -13.87 -10.62
CA GLY A 36 -3.47 -13.74 -9.50
C GLY A 36 -3.66 -12.40 -8.82
N ALA A 37 -3.96 -12.43 -7.52
CA ALA A 37 -3.78 -11.31 -6.63
C ALA A 37 -2.38 -10.69 -6.87
N VAL A 38 -2.34 -9.44 -7.31
CA VAL A 38 -1.10 -8.67 -7.44
C VAL A 38 -0.34 -8.76 -6.11
N GLY A 39 0.90 -9.23 -6.15
CA GLY A 39 1.70 -9.44 -4.94
C GLY A 39 1.93 -8.10 -4.23
N SER A 40 1.85 -8.10 -2.90
CA SER A 40 2.15 -6.92 -2.06
C SER A 40 3.56 -6.36 -2.28
N SER A 41 4.49 -7.19 -2.75
CA SER A 41 5.83 -6.80 -3.20
C SER A 41 5.82 -5.91 -4.45
N ASP A 42 4.85 -6.08 -5.34
CA ASP A 42 4.73 -5.30 -6.57
C ASP A 42 4.15 -3.90 -6.32
N LEU A 43 3.35 -3.72 -5.26
CA LEU A 43 2.72 -2.43 -4.94
C LEU A 43 3.73 -1.34 -4.56
N LEU A 44 4.82 -1.70 -3.87
CA LEU A 44 5.89 -0.74 -3.57
C LEU A 44 6.89 -0.59 -4.71
N SER A 45 6.87 -1.49 -5.69
CA SER A 45 7.64 -1.37 -6.93
C SER A 45 6.99 -0.41 -7.92
N ASP A 46 5.69 -0.11 -7.76
CA ASP A 46 5.00 0.92 -8.52
C ASP A 46 5.48 2.32 -8.09
N GLU A 47 6.00 3.07 -9.05
CA GLU A 47 6.52 4.42 -8.84
C GLU A 47 5.43 5.36 -8.30
N VAL A 48 4.19 5.22 -8.77
CA VAL A 48 3.09 6.10 -8.33
C VAL A 48 2.73 5.81 -6.87
N VAL A 49 2.63 4.54 -6.49
CA VAL A 49 2.26 4.13 -5.13
C VAL A 49 3.36 4.47 -4.14
N SER A 50 4.62 4.24 -4.51
CA SER A 50 5.78 4.60 -3.68
C SER A 50 5.89 6.13 -3.48
N GLU A 51 5.54 6.94 -4.50
CA GLU A 51 5.44 8.39 -4.35
C GLU A 51 4.33 8.79 -3.35
N GLN A 52 3.14 8.18 -3.43
CA GLN A 52 2.05 8.46 -2.49
C GLN A 52 2.42 8.12 -1.03
N LEU A 53 3.14 7.02 -0.82
CA LEU A 53 3.54 6.53 0.50
C LEU A 53 4.85 7.14 1.03
N THR A 54 5.52 8.01 0.26
CA THR A 54 6.85 8.55 0.60
C THR A 54 6.91 9.11 2.02
N ARG A 55 5.87 9.82 2.49
CA ARG A 55 5.86 10.36 3.86
C ARG A 55 5.76 9.28 4.94
N ASN A 56 4.96 8.24 4.70
CA ASN A 56 4.84 7.13 5.66
C ASN A 56 6.17 6.38 5.73
N ILE A 57 6.79 6.13 4.57
CA ILE A 57 8.09 5.47 4.49
C ILE A 57 9.19 6.29 5.18
N GLN A 58 9.20 7.62 5.01
CA GLN A 58 10.15 8.49 5.70
C GLN A 58 10.01 8.45 7.23
N PHE A 59 8.80 8.19 7.74
CA PHE A 59 8.53 8.14 9.17
C PHE A 59 8.80 6.76 9.77
N PHE A 60 8.36 5.68 9.11
CA PHE A 60 8.46 4.31 9.63
C PHE A 60 9.69 3.54 9.14
N GLY A 61 10.32 4.00 8.05
CA GLY A 61 11.29 3.22 7.29
C GLY A 61 10.65 2.24 6.30
N LEU A 62 11.44 1.81 5.31
CA LEU A 62 10.99 0.93 4.22
C LEU A 62 10.51 -0.43 4.70
N ASP A 63 11.29 -1.10 5.54
CA ASP A 63 10.95 -2.44 6.02
C ASP A 63 9.64 -2.46 6.82
N SER A 64 9.43 -1.42 7.63
CA SER A 64 8.19 -1.24 8.38
C SER A 64 7.01 -0.96 7.44
N GLN A 65 7.19 -0.08 6.45
CA GLN A 65 6.13 0.18 5.46
C GLN A 65 5.79 -1.08 4.67
N LYS A 66 6.78 -1.89 4.30
CA LYS A 66 6.57 -3.17 3.63
C LYS A 66 5.69 -4.09 4.46
N LYS A 67 5.93 -4.20 5.78
CA LYS A 67 5.06 -4.96 6.69
C LYS A 67 3.63 -4.43 6.71
N VAL A 68 3.43 -3.11 6.71
CA VAL A 68 2.09 -2.48 6.64
C VAL A 68 1.42 -2.85 5.32
N THR A 69 2.13 -2.77 4.20
CA THR A 69 1.60 -3.13 2.87
C THR A 69 1.34 -4.63 2.72
N GLU A 70 2.07 -5.49 3.41
CA GLU A 70 1.80 -6.94 3.46
C GLU A 70 0.69 -7.31 4.46
N SER A 71 0.25 -6.38 5.32
CA SER A 71 -0.76 -6.65 6.34
C SER A 71 -2.16 -6.84 5.75
N TYR A 72 -2.91 -7.72 6.40
CA TYR A 72 -4.34 -7.90 6.17
C TYR A 72 -5.11 -7.51 7.43
N VAL A 73 -5.97 -6.50 7.32
CA VAL A 73 -6.72 -5.96 8.47
C VAL A 73 -8.21 -6.11 8.23
N VAL A 74 -8.92 -6.60 9.25
CA VAL A 74 -10.38 -6.72 9.25
C VAL A 74 -10.95 -5.63 10.14
N VAL A 75 -11.85 -4.80 9.61
CA VAL A 75 -12.57 -3.77 10.35
C VAL A 75 -14.02 -4.21 10.48
N ILE A 76 -14.50 -4.36 11.72
CA ILE A 76 -15.86 -4.78 12.03
C ILE A 76 -16.63 -3.58 12.61
N GLY A 77 -17.71 -3.19 11.95
CA GLY A 77 -18.55 -2.02 12.21
C GLY A 77 -18.02 -0.76 11.51
N LEU A 78 -18.77 -0.24 10.52
CA LEU A 78 -18.40 0.98 9.77
C LEU A 78 -19.21 2.21 10.19
N GLY A 79 -19.47 2.34 11.50
CA GLY A 79 -20.06 3.53 12.10
C GLY A 79 -19.08 4.71 12.18
N GLY A 80 -19.31 5.62 13.14
CA GLY A 80 -18.53 6.85 13.28
C GLY A 80 -17.02 6.65 13.47
N VAL A 81 -16.57 5.56 14.10
CA VAL A 81 -15.15 5.29 14.32
C VAL A 81 -14.57 4.39 13.24
N GLY A 82 -15.26 3.29 12.91
CA GLY A 82 -14.74 2.29 11.99
C GLY A 82 -14.54 2.81 10.57
N SER A 83 -15.41 3.70 10.10
CA SER A 83 -15.25 4.36 8.79
C SER A 83 -13.98 5.22 8.71
N HIS A 84 -13.69 6.00 9.76
CA HIS A 84 -12.45 6.77 9.86
C HIS A 84 -11.23 5.87 9.97
N ALA A 85 -11.30 4.82 10.80
CA ALA A 85 -10.22 3.86 10.95
C ALA A 85 -9.90 3.16 9.62
N ALA A 86 -10.91 2.69 8.89
CA ALA A 86 -10.74 2.07 7.57
C ALA A 86 -10.09 3.03 6.56
N SER A 87 -10.54 4.28 6.52
CA SER A 87 -9.95 5.31 5.64
C SER A 87 -8.48 5.59 5.97
N MET A 88 -8.14 5.68 7.25
CA MET A 88 -6.76 5.89 7.69
C MET A 88 -5.88 4.67 7.41
N LEU A 89 -6.37 3.45 7.58
CA LEU A 89 -5.65 2.22 7.23
C LEU A 89 -5.35 2.16 5.73
N LEU A 90 -6.34 2.52 4.89
CA LEU A 90 -6.17 2.55 3.44
C LEU A 90 -5.12 3.60 3.02
N ARG A 91 -5.19 4.81 3.57
CA ARG A 91 -4.19 5.88 3.36
C ARG A 91 -2.80 5.53 3.91
N SER A 92 -2.73 4.67 4.92
CA SER A 92 -1.46 4.21 5.47
C SER A 92 -0.76 3.19 4.58
N GLY A 93 -1.45 2.68 3.55
CA GLY A 93 -0.90 1.71 2.60
C GLY A 93 -1.04 0.26 3.06
N VAL A 94 -2.07 -0.06 3.87
CA VAL A 94 -2.43 -1.46 4.17
C VAL A 94 -2.86 -2.15 2.87
N GLY A 95 -2.23 -3.29 2.54
CA GLY A 95 -2.46 -3.92 1.24
C GLY A 95 -3.80 -4.63 1.11
N LYS A 96 -4.35 -5.15 2.22
CA LYS A 96 -5.65 -5.82 2.20
C LYS A 96 -6.52 -5.39 3.37
N LEU A 97 -7.74 -4.96 3.06
CA LEU A 97 -8.72 -4.53 4.05
C LEU A 97 -10.04 -5.28 3.83
N LEU A 98 -10.50 -5.99 4.85
CA LEU A 98 -11.84 -6.57 4.87
C LEU A 98 -12.73 -5.73 5.77
N LEU A 99 -13.80 -5.19 5.21
CA LEU A 99 -14.76 -4.39 5.94
C LEU A 99 -16.02 -5.23 6.17
N VAL A 100 -16.42 -5.34 7.43
CA VAL A 100 -17.64 -6.02 7.85
C VAL A 100 -18.51 -4.99 8.52
N ASP A 101 -19.67 -4.66 7.96
CA ASP A 101 -20.65 -3.79 8.61
C ASP A 101 -21.96 -4.55 8.80
N PHE A 102 -22.60 -4.35 9.95
CA PHE A 102 -23.88 -5.00 10.28
C PHE A 102 -25.07 -4.08 10.00
N ASP A 103 -24.88 -3.08 9.13
CA ASP A 103 -25.96 -2.22 8.68
C ASP A 103 -26.88 -3.06 7.78
N GLN A 104 -28.18 -3.11 8.10
CA GLN A 104 -29.16 -3.67 7.17
C GLN A 104 -29.04 -2.89 5.86
N VAL A 105 -28.88 -3.61 4.75
CA VAL A 105 -28.83 -3.03 3.41
C VAL A 105 -30.18 -2.38 3.09
N ASP A 106 -30.32 -1.11 3.47
CA ASP A 106 -31.15 -0.21 2.70
C ASP A 106 -30.48 -0.03 1.33
N ILE A 107 -31.27 -0.26 0.29
CA ILE A 107 -31.00 -0.25 -1.16
C ILE A 107 -30.22 0.98 -1.70
N ASN A 108 -29.87 1.93 -0.83
CA ASN A 108 -29.30 3.23 -1.17
C ASN A 108 -27.79 3.38 -0.87
N LYS A 109 -27.11 2.37 -0.31
CA LYS A 109 -25.67 2.45 0.06
C LYS A 109 -24.74 1.51 -0.72
N ALA A 110 -25.00 1.28 -2.00
CA ALA A 110 -24.04 0.59 -2.87
C ALA A 110 -22.93 1.56 -3.30
N LEU A 111 -21.78 1.56 -2.59
CA LEU A 111 -20.56 2.16 -3.11
C LEU A 111 -19.69 1.06 -3.73
N MET A 112 -19.81 0.89 -5.04
CA MET A 112 -18.83 0.17 -5.85
C MET A 112 -17.58 1.05 -5.97
N ILE A 113 -16.41 0.51 -5.63
CA ILE A 113 -15.12 1.10 -6.01
C ILE A 113 -14.44 0.07 -6.91
N TYR A 114 -14.27 0.41 -8.19
CA TYR A 114 -13.47 -0.34 -9.17
C TYR A 114 -11.98 -0.13 -8.92
#